data_AF-A0A519YU14-F1
#
_entry.id   AF-A0A519YU14-F1
#
_cell.length_a   1.000
_cell.length_b   1.000
_cell.length_c   1.000
_cell.angle_alpha   90.00
_cell.angle_beta   90.00
_cell.angle_gamma   90.00
#
_symmetry.space_group_name_H-M   'P 1'
#
loop_
_entity.id
_entity.type
_entity.pdbx_description
1 polymer ?
#
loop_
_entity_poly.entity_id
_entity_poly.type
_entity_poly.pdbx_seq_one_letter_code
_entity_poly.pdbx_strand_id
1 'polypeptide(L)'
;MLLFLRLSPVCGWGYSCLLAALLVPPLAPQAPPPTTNYLIPLKNKNLSYLWRSDRLIFYGTTAADMAAAAGTVDYAFPEPLGFIGANYQRFYLHYTSVRPDPARPYVYQVAGKTRVKTNVCAFT
;
A
#
# COMPACT_ATOMS: atom_id res chain seq x y z
N MET A 1 47.08 11.84 12.83
CA MET A 1 46.43 12.91 13.60
C MET A 1 45.72 12.25 14.76
N LEU A 2 46.17 12.53 15.98
CA LEU A 2 45.74 11.91 17.24
C LEU A 2 44.30 12.26 17.57
N LEU A 3 43.52 11.27 18.06
CA LEU A 3 42.57 11.54 19.13
C LEU A 3 42.54 10.36 20.09
N PHE A 4 43.23 10.55 21.22
CA PHE A 4 43.11 9.72 22.42
C PHE A 4 41.77 10.03 23.08
N LEU A 5 40.87 9.04 23.21
CA LEU A 5 39.88 9.06 24.28
C LEU A 5 40.36 8.12 25.40
N ARG A 6 40.76 8.73 26.52
CA ARG A 6 40.96 8.03 27.78
C ARG A 6 39.60 7.56 28.31
N LEU A 7 39.42 6.26 28.46
CA LEU A 7 38.55 5.71 29.50
C LEU A 7 39.44 5.01 30.53
N SER A 8 39.54 5.64 31.70
CA SER A 8 40.15 5.02 32.88
C SER A 8 39.24 3.88 33.40
N PRO A 9 39.83 2.84 34.01
CA PRO A 9 39.10 1.69 34.49
C PRO A 9 38.54 1.97 35.89
N VAL A 10 37.22 1.82 36.07
CA VAL A 10 36.68 1.58 37.41
C VAL A 10 36.55 0.09 37.57
N CYS A 11 37.58 -0.45 38.21
CA CYS A 11 37.64 -1.74 38.84
C CYS A 11 36.48 -1.90 39.83
N GLY A 12 35.84 -3.07 39.84
CA GLY A 12 35.13 -3.52 41.03
C GLY A 12 33.89 -4.36 40.76
N TRP A 13 33.92 -5.59 41.27
CA TRP A 13 32.79 -6.50 41.49
C TRP A 13 32.37 -7.22 40.20
N GLY A 14 32.98 -8.36 39.88
CA GLY A 14 32.95 -9.55 40.72
C GLY A 14 31.80 -10.43 40.23
N TYR A 15 32.09 -11.28 39.25
CA TYR A 15 31.43 -12.55 38.95
C TYR A 15 29.97 -12.69 39.42
N SER A 16 29.01 -12.12 38.68
CA SER A 16 27.58 -12.44 38.90
C SER A 16 26.69 -12.34 37.66
N CYS A 17 27.25 -12.56 36.47
CA CYS A 17 26.44 -12.69 35.25
C CYS A 17 26.45 -14.10 34.63
N LEU A 18 27.19 -15.06 35.19
CA LEU A 18 27.35 -16.40 34.61
C LEU A 18 26.32 -17.44 35.09
N LEU A 19 25.40 -17.10 35.99
CA LEU A 19 24.37 -18.03 36.51
C LEU A 19 22.92 -17.69 36.17
N ALA A 20 22.66 -16.68 35.33
CA ALA A 20 21.29 -16.32 34.93
C ALA A 20 20.83 -16.99 33.61
N ALA A 21 21.60 -17.93 33.05
CA ALA A 21 21.34 -18.51 31.73
C ALA A 21 20.49 -19.80 31.74
N LEU A 22 20.03 -20.30 32.90
CA LEU A 22 19.36 -21.62 32.99
C LEU A 22 17.88 -21.60 33.37
N LEU A 23 17.23 -20.43 33.37
CA LEU A 23 15.79 -20.30 33.66
C LEU A 23 15.02 -19.64 32.51
N VAL A 24 15.33 -20.01 31.26
CA VAL A 24 14.45 -19.67 30.14
C VAL A 24 13.33 -20.71 30.11
N PRO A 25 12.08 -20.37 30.49
CA PRO A 25 10.97 -21.31 30.34
C PRO A 25 10.80 -21.66 28.86
N PRO A 26 10.40 -22.90 28.51
CA PRO A 26 10.11 -23.24 27.13
C PRO A 26 9.06 -22.28 26.58
N LEU A 27 9.30 -21.75 25.37
CA LEU A 27 8.32 -20.98 24.63
C LEU A 27 7.02 -21.79 24.58
N ALA A 28 6.03 -21.36 25.37
CA ALA A 28 4.70 -21.93 25.30
C ALA A 28 4.22 -21.82 23.84
N PRO A 29 3.54 -22.84 23.28
CA PRO A 29 2.93 -22.73 21.96
C PRO A 29 2.04 -21.50 21.94
N GLN A 30 2.47 -20.44 21.25
CA GLN A 30 1.66 -19.25 21.12
C GLN A 30 0.50 -19.62 20.21
N ALA A 31 -0.73 -19.44 20.71
CA ALA A 31 -1.91 -19.54 19.89
C ALA A 31 -1.72 -18.62 18.66
N PRO A 32 -2.15 -19.03 17.46
CA PRO A 32 -2.08 -18.17 16.29
C PRO A 32 -2.72 -16.82 16.62
N PRO A 33 -2.11 -15.68 16.22
CA PRO A 33 -2.71 -14.39 16.45
C PRO A 33 -4.14 -14.38 15.87
N PRO A 34 -5.11 -13.75 16.57
CA PRO A 34 -6.47 -13.70 16.11
C PRO A 34 -6.53 -13.13 14.69
N THR A 35 -7.26 -13.80 13.81
CA THR A 35 -7.36 -13.40 12.41
C THR A 35 -8.20 -12.12 12.32
N THR A 36 -7.54 -10.98 12.06
CA THR A 36 -8.24 -9.72 11.84
C THR A 36 -8.94 -9.73 10.47
N ASN A 37 -10.26 -9.57 10.46
CA ASN A 37 -11.02 -9.47 9.23
C ASN A 37 -11.00 -8.03 8.68
N TYR A 38 -10.13 -7.76 7.73
CA TYR A 38 -9.99 -6.45 7.09
C TYR A 38 -11.12 -6.10 6.11
N LEU A 39 -12.02 -7.02 5.76
CA LEU A 39 -13.11 -6.78 4.79
C LEU A 39 -14.30 -6.06 5.43
N ILE A 40 -14.50 -6.20 6.75
CA ILE A 40 -15.64 -5.59 7.45
C ILE A 40 -15.58 -4.06 7.39
N PRO A 41 -14.46 -3.39 7.70
CA PRO A 41 -14.38 -1.93 7.60
C PRO A 41 -14.52 -1.40 6.17
N LEU A 42 -14.09 -2.17 5.17
CA LEU A 42 -14.12 -1.79 3.76
C LEU A 42 -15.55 -1.80 3.18
N LYS A 43 -16.44 -2.62 3.73
CA LYS A 43 -17.83 -2.80 3.25
C LYS A 43 -18.63 -1.48 3.21
N ASN A 44 -18.33 -0.56 4.11
CA ASN A 44 -19.05 0.72 4.23
C ASN A 44 -18.35 1.88 3.50
N LYS A 45 -17.27 1.60 2.75
CA LYS A 45 -16.52 2.61 2.01
C LYS A 45 -16.87 2.51 0.54
N ASN A 46 -17.24 3.64 -0.07
CA ASN A 46 -17.32 3.71 -1.52
C ASN A 46 -15.91 3.77 -2.11
N LEU A 47 -15.48 2.65 -2.70
CA LEU A 47 -14.16 2.51 -3.31
C LEU A 47 -14.15 2.94 -4.79
N SER A 48 -15.26 3.44 -5.34
CA SER A 48 -15.34 3.86 -6.75
C SER A 48 -14.28 4.90 -7.11
N TYR A 49 -13.90 5.74 -6.15
CA TYR A 49 -12.89 6.79 -6.34
C TYR A 49 -11.49 6.22 -6.61
N LEU A 50 -11.19 4.99 -6.17
CA LEU A 50 -9.90 4.36 -6.47
C LEU A 50 -9.75 4.00 -7.95
N TRP A 51 -10.87 3.87 -8.68
CA TRP A 51 -10.90 3.43 -10.07
C TRP A 51 -11.11 4.56 -11.07
N ARG A 52 -11.47 5.76 -10.57
CA ARG A 52 -11.67 6.98 -11.36
C ARG A 52 -11.09 8.21 -10.66
N SER A 53 -10.00 8.05 -9.90
CA SER A 53 -9.40 9.21 -9.23
C SER A 53 -8.95 10.16 -10.32
N ASP A 54 -9.44 11.40 -10.30
CA ASP A 54 -8.91 12.49 -11.10
C ASP A 54 -7.53 12.91 -10.59
N ARG A 55 -7.28 12.72 -9.28
CA ARG A 55 -6.04 13.10 -8.61
C ARG A 55 -5.46 11.99 -7.76
N LEU A 56 -4.16 11.74 -7.87
CA LEU A 56 -3.38 10.94 -6.91
C LEU A 56 -2.74 11.86 -5.86
N ILE A 57 -2.90 11.53 -4.58
CA ILE A 57 -2.17 12.17 -3.48
C ILE A 57 -1.22 11.12 -2.90
N PHE A 58 0.09 11.41 -2.93
CA PHE A 58 1.10 10.51 -2.38
C PHE A 58 1.40 10.87 -0.93
N TYR A 59 1.42 9.89 -0.02
CA TYR A 59 1.83 10.13 1.36
C TYR A 59 3.27 10.65 1.40
N GLY A 60 3.46 11.84 1.98
CA GLY A 60 4.74 12.55 2.01
C GLY A 60 4.78 13.84 1.18
N THR A 61 3.76 14.11 0.35
CA THR A 61 3.61 15.42 -0.29
C THR A 61 3.14 16.43 0.75
N THR A 62 3.97 17.40 1.08
CA THR A 62 3.60 18.51 1.96
C THR A 62 2.73 19.53 1.21
N ALA A 63 2.02 20.38 1.95
CA ALA A 63 1.30 21.50 1.34
C ALA A 63 2.24 22.44 0.56
N ALA A 64 3.53 22.49 0.94
CA ALA A 64 4.56 23.22 0.22
C ALA A 64 4.96 22.53 -1.10
N ASP A 65 4.98 21.20 -1.16
CA ASP A 65 5.21 20.45 -2.42
C ASP A 65 4.02 20.61 -3.38
N MET A 66 2.79 20.63 -2.83
CA MET A 66 1.56 20.90 -3.57
C MET A 66 1.47 22.36 -4.05
N ALA A 67 2.07 23.30 -3.31
CA ALA A 67 2.16 24.72 -3.67
C ALA A 67 3.36 25.05 -4.57
N ALA A 68 4.46 24.28 -4.52
CA ALA A 68 5.50 24.32 -5.55
C ALA A 68 4.98 23.75 -6.88
N ALA A 69 4.03 22.83 -6.79
CA ALA A 69 3.15 22.39 -7.86
C ALA A 69 1.98 23.36 -8.16
N ALA A 70 2.04 24.64 -7.72
CA ALA A 70 1.06 25.69 -8.06
C ALA A 70 1.10 26.13 -9.54
N GLY A 71 1.69 25.32 -10.41
CA GLY A 71 1.13 25.07 -11.72
C GLY A 71 0.59 23.64 -11.72
N THR A 72 -0.71 23.48 -11.48
CA THR A 72 -1.51 22.24 -11.48
C THR A 72 -0.69 21.00 -11.82
N VAL A 73 0.00 20.40 -10.86
CA VAL A 73 0.58 19.06 -11.10
C VAL A 73 -0.55 18.06 -10.94
N ASP A 74 -1.42 18.09 -11.94
CA ASP A 74 -2.49 17.16 -12.18
C ASP A 74 -1.82 15.86 -12.66
N TYR A 75 -1.35 15.04 -11.71
CA TYR A 75 -0.92 13.71 -12.05
C TYR A 75 -2.16 12.91 -12.43
N ALA A 76 -2.44 12.89 -13.74
CA ALA A 76 -3.48 12.07 -14.32
C ALA A 76 -3.32 10.65 -13.79
N PHE A 77 -4.39 10.12 -13.20
CA PHE A 77 -4.39 8.77 -12.69
C PHE A 77 -4.00 7.80 -13.82
N PRO A 78 -2.98 6.96 -13.60
CA PRO A 78 -2.53 6.06 -14.65
C PRO A 78 -3.65 5.07 -14.93
N GLU A 79 -4.13 5.10 -16.18
CA GLU A 79 -5.12 4.14 -16.66
C GLU A 79 -4.63 2.71 -16.37
N PRO A 80 -5.50 1.81 -15.87
CA PRO A 80 -5.11 0.43 -15.63
C PRO A 80 -4.61 -0.21 -16.93
N LEU A 81 -3.38 -0.72 -16.88
CA LEU A 81 -2.71 -1.37 -18.00
C LEU A 81 -2.78 -2.89 -17.82
N GLY A 82 -3.17 -3.59 -18.89
CA GLY A 82 -3.15 -5.04 -18.95
C GLY A 82 -2.44 -5.56 -20.19
N PHE A 83 -2.28 -6.86 -20.26
CA PHE A 83 -1.74 -7.58 -21.41
C PHE A 83 -2.66 -8.75 -21.76
N ILE A 84 -2.83 -9.02 -23.05
CA ILE A 84 -3.67 -10.13 -23.55
C ILE A 84 -2.93 -10.93 -24.62
N GLY A 85 -3.17 -12.24 -24.63
CA GLY A 85 -2.61 -13.19 -25.60
C GLY A 85 -1.14 -13.53 -25.36
N ALA A 86 -0.64 -14.55 -26.07
CA ALA A 86 0.74 -15.03 -25.95
C ALA A 86 1.79 -14.01 -26.42
N ASN A 87 1.38 -13.02 -27.22
CA ASN A 87 2.24 -11.95 -27.69
C ASN A 87 2.29 -10.74 -26.75
N TYR A 88 1.71 -10.82 -25.55
CA TYR A 88 1.65 -9.73 -24.58
C TYR A 88 1.14 -8.43 -25.21
N GLN A 89 0.06 -8.52 -25.99
CA GLN A 89 -0.52 -7.35 -26.61
C GLN A 89 -1.04 -6.41 -25.52
N ARG A 90 -0.62 -5.14 -25.60
CA ARG A 90 -1.07 -4.12 -24.65
C ARG A 90 -2.59 -3.92 -24.74
N PHE A 91 -3.24 -4.04 -23.59
CA PHE A 91 -4.67 -3.84 -23.37
C PHE A 91 -4.86 -2.61 -22.49
N TYR A 92 -5.53 -1.60 -23.04
CA TYR A 92 -5.88 -0.39 -22.32
C TYR A 92 -7.31 -0.50 -21.81
N LEU A 93 -7.54 -0.15 -20.55
CA LEU A 93 -8.85 -0.12 -19.92
C LEU A 93 -9.11 1.27 -19.37
N HIS A 94 -10.22 1.88 -19.79
CA HIS A 94 -10.64 3.20 -19.33
C HIS A 94 -12.06 3.14 -18.76
N TYR A 95 -12.20 3.47 -17.48
CA TYR A 95 -13.50 3.50 -16.81
C TYR A 95 -14.15 4.88 -16.96
N THR A 96 -15.34 4.91 -17.55
CA THR A 96 -16.17 6.12 -17.60
C THR A 96 -17.12 6.20 -16.42
N SER A 97 -17.52 5.06 -15.84
CA SER A 97 -18.35 5.01 -14.64
C SER A 97 -17.98 3.82 -13.76
N VAL A 98 -17.97 4.04 -12.44
CA VAL A 98 -17.83 3.00 -11.42
C VAL A 98 -18.78 3.37 -10.29
N ARG A 99 -19.77 2.52 -10.01
CA ARG A 99 -20.80 2.79 -9.00
C ARG A 99 -21.02 1.55 -8.13
N PRO A 100 -21.10 1.70 -6.79
CA PRO A 100 -21.42 0.57 -5.93
C PRO A 100 -22.84 0.08 -6.19
N ASP A 101 -23.05 -1.23 -6.13
CA ASP A 101 -24.37 -1.83 -6.16
C ASP A 101 -25.05 -1.65 -4.78
N PRO A 102 -26.23 -1.01 -4.70
CA PRO A 102 -26.87 -0.73 -3.42
C PRO A 102 -27.38 -2.00 -2.72
N ALA A 103 -27.64 -3.08 -3.46
CA ALA A 103 -28.09 -4.36 -2.90
C ALA A 103 -26.90 -5.29 -2.57
N ARG A 104 -25.74 -5.10 -3.22
CA ARG A 104 -24.57 -5.98 -3.10
C ARG A 104 -23.31 -5.16 -2.80
N PRO A 105 -22.92 -5.00 -1.53
CA PRO A 105 -21.88 -4.05 -1.09
C PRO A 105 -20.45 -4.39 -1.56
N TYR A 106 -20.22 -5.57 -2.13
CA TYR A 106 -18.94 -5.98 -2.73
C TYR A 106 -18.95 -5.96 -4.27
N VAL A 107 -20.06 -5.54 -4.88
CA VAL A 107 -20.24 -5.51 -6.33
C VAL A 107 -20.30 -4.06 -6.80
N TYR A 108 -19.63 -3.81 -7.92
CA TYR A 108 -19.65 -2.51 -8.58
C TYR A 108 -20.17 -2.69 -10.01
N GLN A 109 -21.01 -1.76 -10.44
CA GLN A 109 -21.43 -1.61 -11.82
C GLN A 109 -20.43 -0.67 -12.50
N VAL A 110 -19.87 -1.11 -13.62
CA VAL A 110 -18.78 -0.41 -14.30
C VAL A 110 -19.09 -0.23 -15.77
N ALA A 111 -18.83 0.96 -16.30
CA ALA A 111 -18.92 1.23 -17.73
C ALA A 111 -17.62 1.86 -18.19
N GLY A 112 -17.28 1.64 -19.46
CA GLY A 112 -16.02 2.15 -19.98
C GLY A 112 -15.73 1.76 -21.42
N LYS A 113 -14.46 1.90 -21.77
CA LYS A 113 -13.91 1.53 -23.07
C LYS A 113 -12.62 0.74 -22.90
N THR A 114 -12.41 -0.24 -23.77
CA THR A 114 -11.15 -0.95 -23.91
C THR A 114 -10.51 -0.61 -25.23
N ARG A 115 -9.18 -0.68 -25.30
CA ARG A 115 -8.46 -0.55 -26.57
C ARG A 115 -7.37 -1.61 -26.69
N VAL A 116 -7.36 -2.27 -27.84
CA VAL A 116 -6.28 -3.17 -28.28
C VAL A 116 -5.87 -2.76 -29.68
N LYS A 117 -4.59 -2.39 -29.85
CA LYS A 117 -4.11 -1.75 -31.09
C LYS A 117 -4.97 -0.52 -31.42
N THR A 118 -5.69 -0.54 -32.55
CA THR A 118 -6.60 0.52 -33.00
C THR A 118 -8.07 0.22 -32.71
N ASN A 119 -8.41 -0.98 -32.25
CA ASN A 119 -9.79 -1.36 -31.96
C ASN A 119 -10.20 -0.86 -30.59
N VAL A 120 -11.28 -0.08 -30.55
CA VAL A 120 -11.89 0.46 -29.34
C VAL A 120 -13.28 -0.15 -29.17
N CYS A 121 -13.54 -0.77 -28.01
CA CYS A 121 -14.83 -1.39 -27.70
C CYS A 121 -15.38 -0.80 -26.40
N ALA A 122 -16.69 -0.51 -26.34
CA ALA A 122 -17.36 -0.09 -25.12
C ALA A 122 -17.84 -1.31 -24.30
N PHE A 123 -17.97 -1.14 -22.99
CA PHE A 123 -18.55 -2.14 -22.08
C PHE A 123 -19.41 -1.49 -20.99
N THR A 124 -20.28 -2.31 -20.38
CA THR A 124 -21.19 -1.98 -19.28
C THR A 124 -21.38 -3.18 -18.36
#